data_AF-D5CPK9-F1
#
_entry.id   AF-D5CPK9-F1
#
_cell.length_a   1.000
_cell.length_b   1.000
_cell.length_c   1.000
_cell.angle_alpha   90.00
_cell.angle_beta   90.00
_cell.angle_gamma   90.00
#
_symmetry.space_group_name_H-M   'P 1'
#
loop_
_entity.id
_entity.type
_entity.pdbx_description
1 polymer ?
#
loop_
_entity_poly.entity_id
_entity_poly.type
_entity_poly.pdbx_seq_one_letter_code
_entity_poly.pdbx_strand_id
1 'polypeptide(L)'
;MSLLVCRKCKKIITSDTEPCPYCGEADPGGHQVEPEPAEPQDGLMSAGLVIFIFAALLILVFEWFSNNDRANGSGQGADSSGAAGSVSQTSCLASECAAGTRTVTRATIQEPFYMCKSEEFSEYANFVLSVMVKQARFADIAPEVSTKTGEPVAQGDDKLLLDKHRAKAGVSTFEQAISKCYRGRGNLQLVVLYSPKDSNSIYVAAEENQEDKYWLPKARLFRR
;
A
#
# COMPACT_ATOMS: atom_id res chain seq x y z
N MET A 1 -25.25 12.38 14.00
CA MET A 1 -25.27 11.08 13.30
C MET A 1 -24.09 10.29 13.82
N SER A 2 -24.35 9.18 14.51
CA SER A 2 -23.28 8.32 15.04
C SER A 2 -22.97 7.23 14.01
N LEU A 3 -21.70 7.00 13.75
CA LEU A 3 -21.25 5.91 12.89
C LEU A 3 -20.98 4.68 13.76
N LEU A 4 -21.46 3.52 13.32
CA LEU A 4 -21.20 2.25 13.99
C LEU A 4 -20.75 1.18 12.99
N VAL A 5 -20.00 0.20 13.47
CA VAL A 5 -19.48 -0.89 12.64
C VAL A 5 -20.39 -2.10 12.81
N CYS A 6 -21.06 -2.53 11.75
CA CYS A 6 -21.89 -3.73 11.78
C CYS A 6 -21.03 -4.95 12.16
N ARG A 7 -21.43 -5.69 13.21
CA ARG A 7 -20.64 -6.81 13.75
C ARG A 7 -20.43 -7.95 12.78
N LYS A 8 -21.43 -8.23 11.95
CA LYS A 8 -21.45 -9.38 11.03
C LYS A 8 -20.60 -9.14 9.78
N CYS A 9 -20.77 -8.00 9.12
CA CYS A 9 -20.05 -7.70 7.86
C CYS A 9 -18.87 -6.73 8.02
N LYS A 10 -18.64 -6.19 9.22
CA LYS A 10 -17.56 -5.24 9.55
C LYS A 10 -17.57 -3.95 8.71
N LYS A 11 -18.74 -3.57 8.15
CA LYS A 11 -18.92 -2.31 7.41
C LYS A 11 -19.39 -1.20 8.34
N ILE A 12 -18.91 0.02 8.08
CA ILE A 12 -19.37 1.23 8.77
C ILE A 12 -20.75 1.59 8.21
N ILE A 13 -21.72 1.78 9.10
CA ILE A 13 -23.08 2.22 8.78
C ILE A 13 -23.48 3.35 9.73
N THR A 14 -24.58 4.03 9.42
CA THR A 14 -25.16 5.06 10.28
C THR A 14 -26.05 4.42 11.33
N SER A 15 -26.11 4.99 12.53
CA SER A 15 -26.85 4.41 13.67
C SER A 15 -28.37 4.32 13.48
N ASP A 16 -28.91 4.92 12.41
CA ASP A 16 -30.32 4.93 12.02
C ASP A 16 -30.67 3.88 10.96
N THR A 17 -29.70 3.09 10.46
CA THR A 17 -29.97 2.02 9.50
C THR A 17 -30.17 0.67 10.18
N GLU A 18 -31.42 0.38 10.56
CA GLU A 18 -31.88 -0.95 10.95
C GLU A 18 -32.93 -1.46 9.93
N PRO A 19 -32.73 -2.63 9.29
CA PRO A 19 -31.58 -3.55 9.39
C PRO A 19 -30.34 -3.08 8.61
N CYS A 20 -29.18 -3.69 8.87
CA CYS A 20 -27.93 -3.40 8.17
C CYS A 20 -28.05 -3.58 6.64
N PRO A 21 -27.75 -2.56 5.83
CA PRO A 21 -27.99 -2.59 4.37
C PRO A 21 -27.11 -3.59 3.62
N TYR A 22 -26.01 -4.04 4.23
CA TYR A 22 -25.05 -4.93 3.57
C TYR A 22 -25.28 -6.41 3.84
N CYS A 23 -25.85 -6.77 4.99
CA CYS A 23 -25.98 -8.17 5.39
C CYS A 23 -27.31 -8.54 6.06
N GLY A 24 -28.24 -7.59 6.16
CA GLY A 24 -29.57 -7.81 6.73
C GLY A 24 -29.58 -8.07 8.25
N GLU A 25 -28.51 -7.71 8.97
CA GLU A 25 -28.47 -7.86 10.43
C GLU A 25 -29.45 -6.89 11.09
N ALA A 26 -30.39 -7.40 11.89
CA ALA A 26 -31.47 -6.62 12.47
C ALA A 26 -30.99 -5.61 13.52
N ASP A 27 -29.97 -5.97 14.30
CA ASP A 27 -29.38 -5.11 15.34
C ASP A 27 -27.85 -5.02 15.15
N PRO A 28 -27.38 -4.09 14.30
CA PRO A 28 -25.96 -3.92 14.03
C PRO A 28 -25.19 -3.28 15.21
N GLY A 29 -25.91 -2.69 16.19
CA GLY A 29 -25.34 -1.92 17.31
C GLY A 29 -25.42 -2.61 18.68
N GLY A 30 -26.14 -3.72 18.80
CA GLY A 30 -26.58 -4.32 20.06
C GLY A 30 -25.52 -4.38 21.15
N HIS A 31 -25.81 -3.86 22.34
CA HIS A 31 -24.89 -3.86 23.48
C HIS A 31 -24.30 -5.27 23.71
N GLN A 32 -22.98 -5.39 23.83
CA GLN A 32 -22.40 -6.64 24.31
C GLN A 32 -22.93 -6.84 25.72
N VAL A 33 -23.68 -7.93 25.94
CA VAL A 33 -23.80 -8.48 27.29
C VAL A 33 -22.39 -8.93 27.63
N GLU A 34 -21.75 -8.18 28.52
CA GLU A 34 -20.39 -8.40 28.99
C GLU A 34 -20.28 -9.87 29.46
N PRO A 35 -19.45 -10.70 28.82
CA PRO A 35 -19.30 -12.08 29.25
C PRO A 35 -18.69 -12.09 30.65
N GLU A 36 -19.41 -12.72 31.57
CA GLU A 36 -19.02 -12.96 32.96
C GLU A 36 -17.60 -13.53 33.00
N PRO A 37 -16.69 -12.98 33.83
CA PRO A 37 -15.28 -13.35 33.83
C PRO A 37 -15.12 -14.81 34.25
N ALA A 38 -14.65 -15.64 33.32
CA ALA A 38 -14.31 -17.03 33.58
C ALA A 38 -13.13 -17.10 34.56
N GLU A 39 -13.27 -17.94 35.59
CA GLU A 39 -12.27 -18.19 36.61
C GLU A 39 -10.91 -18.65 36.02
N PRO A 40 -9.78 -18.25 36.62
CA PRO A 40 -8.46 -18.68 36.19
C PRO A 40 -8.24 -20.15 36.53
N GLN A 41 -8.10 -20.99 35.50
CA GLN A 41 -7.62 -22.36 35.66
C GLN A 41 -6.09 -22.35 35.74
N ASP A 42 -5.57 -22.57 36.94
CA ASP A 42 -4.15 -22.84 37.22
C ASP A 42 -3.70 -24.16 36.59
N GLY A 43 -3.23 -24.09 35.35
CA GLY A 43 -2.64 -25.21 34.60
C GLY A 43 -1.12 -25.26 34.74
N LEU A 44 -0.64 -25.66 35.92
CA LEU A 44 0.77 -25.93 36.20
C LEU A 44 1.20 -27.26 35.55
N MET A 45 1.42 -27.31 34.23
CA MET A 45 2.24 -28.32 33.49
C MET A 45 2.25 -28.00 31.99
N SER A 46 3.11 -27.08 31.51
CA SER A 46 3.22 -26.79 30.07
C SER A 46 4.61 -26.32 29.60
N ALA A 47 5.55 -26.05 30.51
CA ALA A 47 6.87 -25.53 30.12
C ALA A 47 7.69 -26.53 29.26
N GLY A 48 7.55 -27.84 29.48
CA GLY A 48 8.30 -28.85 28.71
C GLY A 48 7.80 -29.04 27.28
N LEU A 49 6.49 -28.89 27.05
CA LEU A 49 5.88 -29.18 25.75
C LEU A 49 6.10 -28.03 24.76
N VAL A 50 6.10 -26.78 25.25
CA VAL A 50 6.41 -25.60 24.44
C VAL A 50 7.87 -25.63 23.95
N ILE A 51 8.81 -26.04 24.80
CA ILE A 51 10.23 -26.14 24.42
C ILE A 51 10.44 -27.21 23.34
N PHE A 52 9.78 -28.36 23.46
CA PHE A 52 9.86 -29.42 22.44
C PHE A 52 9.28 -29.00 21.08
N ILE A 53 8.14 -28.31 21.08
CA ILE A 53 7.55 -27.79 19.84
C ILE A 53 8.47 -26.75 19.19
N PHE A 54 9.06 -25.85 19.99
CA PHE A 54 9.96 -24.83 19.47
C PHE A 54 11.24 -25.43 18.88
N ALA A 55 11.82 -26.44 19.54
CA ALA A 55 12.98 -27.16 19.03
C ALA A 55 12.67 -27.91 17.73
N ALA A 56 11.52 -28.57 17.62
CA ALA A 56 11.09 -29.26 16.41
C ALA A 56 10.88 -28.29 15.23
N LEU A 57 10.28 -27.12 15.47
CA LEU A 57 10.12 -26.09 14.44
C LEU A 57 11.46 -25.53 13.95
N LEU A 58 12.43 -25.34 14.85
CA LEU A 58 13.78 -24.90 14.45
C LEU A 58 14.49 -25.92 13.56
N ILE A 59 14.34 -27.22 13.85
CA ILE A 59 14.90 -28.30 13.01
C ILE A 59 14.25 -28.28 11.62
N LEU A 60 12.92 -28.15 11.53
CA LEU A 60 12.21 -28.08 10.24
C LEU A 60 12.62 -26.86 9.40
N VAL A 61 12.80 -25.69 10.03
CA VAL A 61 13.27 -24.48 9.35
C VAL A 61 14.71 -24.67 8.84
N PHE A 62 15.57 -25.32 9.62
CA PHE A 62 16.97 -25.57 9.24
C PHE A 62 17.09 -26.56 8.09
N GLU A 63 16.27 -27.63 8.08
CA GLU A 63 16.20 -28.57 6.95
C GLU A 63 15.64 -27.91 5.69
N TRP A 64 14.63 -27.05 5.81
CA TRP A 64 14.08 -26.31 4.67
C TRP A 64 15.11 -25.38 4.03
N PHE A 65 15.88 -24.63 4.83
CA PHE A 65 16.97 -23.80 4.31
C PHE A 65 18.07 -24.63 3.65
N SER A 66 18.48 -25.73 4.28
CA SER A 66 19.56 -26.58 3.75
C SER A 66 19.20 -27.28 2.44
N ASN A 67 17.91 -27.57 2.20
CA ASN A 67 17.47 -28.21 0.96
C ASN A 67 17.30 -27.22 -0.20
N ASN A 68 17.10 -25.93 0.10
CA ASN A 68 16.89 -24.92 -0.93
C ASN A 68 18.18 -24.54 -1.69
N ASP A 69 19.34 -24.69 -1.06
CA ASP A 69 20.65 -24.42 -1.70
C ASP A 69 21.06 -25.48 -2.74
N ARG A 70 20.43 -26.66 -2.75
CA ARG A 70 20.71 -27.73 -3.73
C ARG A 70 19.97 -27.57 -5.06
N ALA A 71 19.05 -26.61 -5.19
CA ALA A 71 18.22 -26.46 -6.40
C ALA A 71 18.83 -25.55 -7.48
N ASN A 72 20.01 -24.96 -7.29
CA ASN A 72 20.62 -24.02 -8.25
C ASN A 72 21.79 -24.59 -9.07
N GLY A 73 21.87 -25.91 -9.20
CA GLY A 73 22.88 -26.60 -10.01
C GLY A 73 22.35 -27.06 -11.37
N SER A 74 22.70 -26.31 -12.43
CA SER A 74 22.86 -26.75 -13.83
C SER A 74 21.70 -27.49 -14.53
N GLY A 75 21.02 -26.78 -15.43
CA GLY A 75 20.18 -27.38 -16.48
C GLY A 75 20.29 -26.59 -17.79
N GLN A 76 21.32 -26.87 -18.59
CA GLN A 76 21.27 -26.64 -20.04
C GLN A 76 20.47 -27.80 -20.65
N GLY A 77 19.34 -27.49 -21.26
CA GLY A 77 18.50 -28.43 -21.98
C GLY A 77 17.53 -27.67 -22.86
N ALA A 78 17.82 -27.65 -24.16
CA ALA A 78 16.89 -27.19 -25.17
C ALA A 78 15.70 -28.14 -25.22
N ASP A 79 14.49 -27.61 -25.05
CA ASP A 79 13.31 -28.14 -25.72
C ASP A 79 12.25 -27.05 -25.85
N SER A 80 11.92 -26.79 -27.11
CA SER A 80 10.86 -25.94 -27.60
C SER A 80 9.50 -26.54 -27.26
N SER A 81 8.75 -25.86 -26.38
CA SER A 81 7.29 -25.99 -26.25
C SER A 81 6.75 -24.67 -25.68
N GLY A 82 5.70 -24.14 -26.30
CA GLY A 82 5.26 -22.75 -26.21
C GLY A 82 5.15 -22.20 -24.79
N ALA A 83 6.13 -21.39 -24.40
CA ALA A 83 6.04 -20.55 -23.22
C ALA A 83 5.13 -19.36 -23.56
N ALA A 84 3.95 -19.33 -22.94
CA ALA A 84 3.33 -18.05 -22.59
C ALA A 84 4.33 -17.34 -21.67
N GLY A 85 5.27 -16.61 -22.27
CA GLY A 85 6.31 -15.88 -21.56
C GLY A 85 5.61 -14.96 -20.58
N SER A 86 5.78 -15.23 -19.29
CA SER A 86 5.41 -14.29 -18.26
C SER A 86 6.29 -13.07 -18.48
N VAL A 87 5.78 -12.11 -19.25
CA VAL A 87 6.40 -10.80 -19.41
C VAL A 87 6.54 -10.27 -17.99
N SER A 88 7.78 -10.30 -17.47
CA SER A 88 8.08 -9.82 -16.14
C SER A 88 7.71 -8.35 -16.13
N GLN A 89 6.56 -8.05 -15.51
CA GLN A 89 6.01 -6.70 -15.47
C GLN A 89 7.00 -5.84 -14.67
N THR A 90 7.87 -5.17 -15.41
CA THR A 90 8.94 -4.34 -14.85
C THR A 90 8.36 -2.96 -14.58
N SER A 91 8.57 -2.43 -13.38
CA SER A 91 8.09 -1.09 -13.04
C SER A 91 8.91 -0.02 -13.77
N CYS A 92 8.29 1.13 -14.03
CA CYS A 92 8.97 2.28 -14.63
C CYS A 92 10.01 2.92 -13.68
N LEU A 93 10.01 2.54 -12.41
CA LEU A 93 11.06 2.92 -11.46
C LEU A 93 12.30 2.03 -11.62
N ALA A 94 12.11 0.72 -11.81
CA ALA A 94 13.22 -0.23 -11.96
C ALA A 94 13.89 -0.13 -13.34
N SER A 95 13.11 0.19 -14.38
CA SER A 95 13.63 0.44 -15.72
C SER A 95 12.87 1.62 -16.32
N GLU A 96 13.59 2.70 -16.64
CA GLU A 96 13.01 3.95 -17.15
C GLU A 96 12.05 3.67 -18.32
N CYS A 97 10.81 4.17 -18.23
CA CYS A 97 9.84 4.05 -19.31
C CYS A 97 9.97 5.25 -20.25
N ALA A 98 10.40 5.01 -21.49
CA ALA A 98 10.49 6.05 -22.51
C ALA A 98 9.10 6.57 -22.92
N ALA A 99 9.04 7.76 -23.49
CA ALA A 99 7.82 8.28 -24.09
C ALA A 99 7.25 7.32 -25.15
N GLY A 100 5.92 7.20 -25.20
CA GLY A 100 5.19 6.24 -26.03
C GLY A 100 5.02 4.85 -25.40
N THR A 101 5.72 4.56 -24.29
CA THR A 101 5.56 3.26 -23.59
C THR A 101 4.14 3.13 -23.04
N ARG A 102 3.47 2.01 -23.35
CA ARG A 102 2.19 1.64 -22.74
C ARG A 102 2.41 1.02 -21.37
N THR A 103 1.64 1.47 -20.40
CA THR A 103 1.78 1.09 -19.00
C THR A 103 0.42 0.87 -18.36
N VAL A 104 0.43 0.16 -17.24
CA VAL A 104 -0.74 -0.02 -16.38
C VAL A 104 -0.41 0.43 -14.96
N THR A 105 -1.34 1.12 -14.32
CA THR A 105 -1.19 1.48 -12.91
C THR A 105 -1.40 0.27 -12.01
N ARG A 106 -0.65 0.21 -10.91
CA ARG A 106 -0.96 -0.68 -9.78
C ARG A 106 -1.17 0.14 -8.51
N ALA A 107 -2.34 -0.02 -7.92
CA ALA A 107 -2.69 0.51 -6.60
C ALA A 107 -3.11 -0.67 -5.71
N THR A 108 -2.67 -0.70 -4.46
CA THR A 108 -3.23 -1.59 -3.44
C THR A 108 -3.89 -0.75 -2.35
N ILE A 109 -4.75 -1.37 -1.54
CA ILE A 109 -5.38 -0.68 -0.40
C ILE A 109 -4.32 -0.14 0.56
N GLN A 110 -3.23 -0.89 0.73
CA GLN A 110 -2.11 -0.55 1.62
C GLN A 110 -1.19 0.52 1.04
N GLU A 111 -1.26 0.74 -0.27
CA GLU A 111 -0.36 1.64 -0.97
C GLU A 111 -1.11 2.49 -2.00
N PRO A 112 -1.97 3.42 -1.52
CA PRO A 112 -2.60 4.40 -2.38
C PRO A 112 -1.53 5.34 -2.96
N PHE A 113 -1.88 6.01 -4.05
CA PHE A 113 -1.07 7.07 -4.63
C PHE A 113 -1.99 8.16 -5.19
N TYR A 114 -1.41 9.33 -5.48
CA TYR A 114 -2.10 10.45 -6.11
C TYR A 114 -1.56 10.70 -7.53
N MET A 115 -2.49 11.02 -8.43
CA MET A 115 -2.24 11.50 -9.79
C MET A 115 -2.51 13.01 -9.82
N CYS A 116 -1.50 13.83 -10.09
CA CYS A 116 -1.58 15.28 -9.93
C CYS A 116 -1.43 16.03 -11.25
N LYS A 117 -1.84 17.30 -11.30
CA LYS A 117 -1.70 18.14 -12.49
C LYS A 117 -0.27 18.67 -12.71
N SER A 118 0.58 18.67 -11.68
CA SER A 118 2.01 19.06 -11.78
C SER A 118 2.92 17.99 -11.18
N GLU A 119 4.19 18.03 -11.57
CA GLU A 119 5.23 17.14 -11.06
C GLU A 119 5.43 17.33 -9.57
N GLU A 120 5.52 18.59 -9.13
CA GLU A 120 5.82 18.98 -7.75
C GLU A 120 4.72 18.53 -6.79
N PHE A 121 3.44 18.68 -7.18
CA PHE A 121 2.32 18.16 -6.40
C PHE A 121 2.37 16.63 -6.32
N SER A 122 2.73 15.95 -7.41
CA SER A 122 2.84 14.50 -7.43
C SER A 122 3.95 14.01 -6.51
N GLU A 123 5.14 14.60 -6.59
CA GLU A 123 6.26 14.25 -5.73
C GLU A 123 5.93 14.49 -4.26
N TYR A 124 5.44 15.69 -3.92
CA TYR A 124 5.13 16.04 -2.54
C TYR A 124 4.00 15.17 -1.96
N ALA A 125 2.87 15.05 -2.66
CA ALA A 125 1.73 14.30 -2.13
C ALA A 125 2.04 12.82 -1.94
N ASN A 126 2.78 12.22 -2.89
CA ASN A 126 3.15 10.81 -2.79
C ASN A 126 4.32 10.57 -1.82
N PHE A 127 5.18 11.58 -1.59
CA PHE A 127 6.18 11.51 -0.52
C PHE A 127 5.52 11.53 0.86
N VAL A 128 4.57 12.45 1.11
CA VAL A 128 3.77 12.49 2.34
C VAL A 128 3.11 11.14 2.61
N LEU A 129 2.43 10.56 1.61
CA LEU A 129 1.84 9.22 1.73
C LEU A 129 2.88 8.15 2.07
N SER A 130 4.05 8.20 1.46
CA SER A 130 5.11 7.21 1.71
C SER A 130 5.62 7.27 3.14
N VAL A 131 5.77 8.48 3.71
CA VAL A 131 6.14 8.67 5.11
C VAL A 131 5.02 8.17 6.04
N MET A 132 3.76 8.47 5.74
CA MET A 132 2.62 7.96 6.51
C MET A 132 2.57 6.42 6.52
N VAL A 133 2.73 5.79 5.35
CA VAL A 133 2.77 4.32 5.22
C VAL A 133 3.96 3.72 5.95
N LYS A 134 5.14 4.35 5.83
CA LYS A 134 6.35 3.94 6.55
C LYS A 134 6.10 3.93 8.06
N GLN A 135 5.59 5.04 8.61
CA GLN A 135 5.31 5.15 10.05
C GLN A 135 4.25 4.14 10.51
N ALA A 136 3.15 3.99 9.76
CA ALA A 136 2.09 3.05 10.08
C ALA A 136 2.58 1.60 10.10
N ARG A 137 3.51 1.23 9.20
CA ARG A 137 4.09 -0.12 9.14
C ARG A 137 5.09 -0.41 10.25
N PHE A 138 5.83 0.58 10.72
CA PHE A 138 6.87 0.37 11.74
C PHE A 138 6.35 0.47 13.17
N ALA A 139 5.31 1.28 13.39
CA ALA A 139 4.82 1.56 14.73
C ALA A 139 3.57 0.74 15.10
N ASP A 140 2.96 0.02 14.14
CA ASP A 140 1.65 -0.65 14.26
C ASP A 140 0.52 0.27 14.78
N ILE A 141 0.74 1.58 14.74
CA ILE A 141 -0.19 2.63 15.16
C ILE A 141 -0.38 3.64 14.03
N ALA A 142 -1.53 4.32 14.04
CA ALA A 142 -1.77 5.42 13.12
C ALA A 142 -0.72 6.53 13.34
N PRO A 143 -0.13 7.08 12.26
CA PRO A 143 0.86 8.15 12.39
C PRO A 143 0.21 9.40 13.00
N GLU A 144 0.95 10.08 13.88
CA GLU A 144 0.54 11.40 14.36
C GLU A 144 0.60 12.39 13.20
N VAL A 145 -0.46 13.19 13.01
CA VAL A 145 -0.58 14.16 11.91
C VAL A 145 -0.58 15.58 12.47
N SER A 146 0.27 16.42 11.89
CA SER A 146 0.34 17.85 12.20
C SER A 146 -0.97 18.55 11.84
N THR A 147 -1.59 19.22 12.81
CA THR A 147 -2.81 20.03 12.56
C THR A 147 -2.54 21.28 11.72
N LYS A 148 -1.28 21.70 11.58
CA LYS A 148 -0.89 22.87 10.79
C LYS A 148 -0.71 22.55 9.32
N THR A 149 -0.18 21.37 9.00
CA THR A 149 0.23 21.01 7.64
C THR A 149 -0.52 19.81 7.08
N GLY A 150 -1.16 18.99 7.91
CA GLY A 150 -1.78 17.73 7.48
C GLY A 150 -0.77 16.65 7.09
N GLU A 151 0.51 16.86 7.40
CA GLU A 151 1.62 15.92 7.16
C GLU A 151 1.84 15.03 8.40
N PRO A 152 2.41 13.82 8.26
CA PRO A 152 2.85 13.04 9.41
C PRO A 152 3.94 13.81 10.18
N VAL A 153 3.91 13.72 11.51
CA VAL A 153 4.98 14.27 12.36
C VAL A 153 6.25 13.46 12.08
N ALA A 154 7.23 14.09 11.44
CA ALA A 154 8.51 13.48 11.09
C ALA A 154 9.67 14.19 11.77
N GLN A 155 10.79 13.48 11.93
CA GLN A 155 12.05 13.99 12.48
C GLN A 155 13.21 13.62 11.54
N GLY A 156 14.37 14.25 11.72
CA GLY A 156 15.57 13.97 10.94
C GLY A 156 15.38 14.18 9.43
N ASP A 157 15.89 13.25 8.63
CA ASP A 157 15.91 13.35 7.17
C ASP A 157 14.51 13.39 6.55
N ASP A 158 13.56 12.62 7.08
CA ASP A 158 12.17 12.60 6.58
C ASP A 158 11.53 13.99 6.72
N LYS A 159 11.82 14.71 7.81
CA LYS A 159 11.35 16.09 8.00
C LYS A 159 11.98 17.04 6.99
N LEU A 160 13.29 16.96 6.79
CA LEU A 160 14.01 17.80 5.84
C LEU A 160 13.50 17.60 4.41
N LEU A 161 13.23 16.34 4.03
CA LEU A 161 12.68 16.00 2.73
C LEU A 161 11.22 16.45 2.59
N LEU A 162 10.39 16.33 3.64
CA LEU A 162 9.02 16.86 3.64
C LEU A 162 9.04 18.37 3.40
N ASP A 163 9.85 19.10 4.17
CA ASP A 163 9.97 20.56 4.06
C ASP A 163 10.46 20.97 2.66
N LYS A 164 11.43 20.24 2.09
CA LYS A 164 11.93 20.45 0.72
C LYS A 164 10.84 20.22 -0.33
N HIS A 165 10.13 19.10 -0.28
CA HIS A 165 9.08 18.79 -1.25
C HIS A 165 7.89 19.76 -1.14
N ARG A 166 7.51 20.13 0.08
CA ARG A 166 6.46 21.13 0.35
C ARG A 166 6.83 22.50 -0.23
N ALA A 167 8.07 22.94 0.00
CA ALA A 167 8.59 24.17 -0.58
C ALA A 167 8.64 24.11 -2.12
N LYS A 168 9.10 22.99 -2.71
CA LYS A 168 9.11 22.76 -4.17
C LYS A 168 7.70 22.84 -4.76
N ALA A 169 6.70 22.29 -4.06
CA ALA A 169 5.29 22.35 -4.46
C ALA A 169 4.63 23.72 -4.24
N GLY A 170 5.26 24.63 -3.48
CA GLY A 170 4.72 25.97 -3.23
C GLY A 170 3.42 25.96 -2.41
N VAL A 171 3.24 24.97 -1.53
CA VAL A 171 2.04 24.80 -0.71
C VAL A 171 2.36 24.85 0.77
N SER A 172 1.38 25.20 1.60
CA SER A 172 1.52 25.21 3.06
C SER A 172 1.03 23.91 3.71
N THR A 173 0.08 23.21 3.09
CA THR A 173 -0.55 22.00 3.63
C THR A 173 -0.63 20.87 2.60
N PHE A 174 -0.70 19.63 3.11
CA PHE A 174 -0.97 18.44 2.32
C PHE A 174 -2.34 18.50 1.63
N GLU A 175 -3.37 19.01 2.32
CA GLU A 175 -4.71 19.20 1.75
C GLU A 175 -4.71 20.11 0.52
N GLN A 176 -3.95 21.21 0.58
CA GLN A 176 -3.80 22.13 -0.55
C GLN A 176 -3.19 21.41 -1.77
N ALA A 177 -2.17 20.56 -1.56
CA ALA A 177 -1.58 19.77 -2.64
C ALA A 177 -2.57 18.78 -3.26
N ILE A 178 -3.24 17.96 -2.43
CA ILE A 178 -4.14 16.92 -2.93
C ILE A 178 -5.42 17.49 -3.55
N SER A 179 -5.79 18.75 -3.26
CA SER A 179 -6.87 19.46 -3.96
C SER A 179 -6.62 19.61 -5.47
N LYS A 180 -5.35 19.48 -5.91
CA LYS A 180 -4.91 19.51 -7.31
C LYS A 180 -4.56 18.12 -7.85
N CYS A 181 -4.99 17.08 -7.14
CA CYS A 181 -4.73 15.70 -7.45
C CYS A 181 -6.02 14.87 -7.44
N TYR A 182 -5.92 13.69 -8.05
CA TYR A 182 -6.93 12.65 -8.03
C TYR A 182 -6.33 11.44 -7.33
N ARG A 183 -7.15 10.74 -6.55
CA ARG A 183 -6.73 9.46 -5.98
C ARG A 183 -6.51 8.46 -7.10
N GLY A 184 -5.30 7.90 -7.16
CA GLY A 184 -4.91 6.88 -8.11
C GLY A 184 -5.76 5.62 -7.97
N ARG A 185 -6.03 4.98 -9.10
CA ARG A 185 -6.73 3.69 -9.19
C ARG A 185 -5.80 2.68 -9.83
N GLY A 186 -5.97 1.40 -9.51
CA GLY A 186 -5.27 0.32 -10.18
C GLY A 186 -5.88 0.02 -11.55
N ASN A 187 -5.12 -0.66 -12.42
CA ASN A 187 -5.54 -1.13 -13.74
C ASN A 187 -5.91 -0.03 -14.74
N LEU A 188 -5.46 1.21 -14.53
CA LEU A 188 -5.63 2.29 -15.51
C LEU A 188 -4.59 2.12 -16.62
N GLN A 189 -5.05 2.07 -17.87
CA GLN A 189 -4.19 1.98 -19.05
C GLN A 189 -3.71 3.38 -19.43
N LEU A 190 -2.39 3.54 -19.52
CA LEU A 190 -1.73 4.83 -19.66
C LEU A 190 -0.62 4.76 -20.71
N VAL A 191 -0.38 5.88 -21.38
CA VAL A 191 0.78 6.07 -22.25
C VAL A 191 1.71 7.09 -21.62
N VAL A 192 2.99 6.75 -21.51
CA VAL A 192 4.02 7.68 -21.03
C VAL A 192 4.22 8.79 -22.05
N LEU A 193 4.11 10.03 -21.60
CA LEU A 193 4.38 11.22 -22.42
C LEU A 193 5.79 11.76 -22.16
N TYR A 194 6.21 11.76 -20.89
CA TYR A 194 7.52 12.27 -20.48
C TYR A 194 7.97 11.65 -19.16
N SER A 195 9.24 11.25 -19.07
CA SER A 195 9.85 10.65 -17.87
C SER A 195 11.17 11.35 -17.56
N PRO A 196 11.19 12.34 -16.67
CA PRO A 196 12.43 12.98 -16.25
C PRO A 196 13.33 11.99 -15.49
N LYS A 197 14.64 11.96 -15.76
CA LYS A 197 15.57 11.02 -15.11
C LYS A 197 15.68 11.23 -13.61
N ASP A 198 15.77 12.49 -13.18
CA ASP A 198 15.99 12.87 -11.78
C ASP A 198 14.69 13.07 -10.98
N SER A 199 13.56 12.63 -11.52
CA SER A 199 12.24 12.72 -10.90
C SER A 199 11.73 11.35 -10.47
N ASN A 200 11.04 11.29 -9.34
CA ASN A 200 10.29 10.10 -8.93
C ASN A 200 8.88 10.05 -9.57
N SER A 201 8.51 11.12 -10.28
CA SER A 201 7.24 11.26 -10.97
C SER A 201 7.41 11.11 -12.48
N ILE A 202 6.31 10.77 -13.15
CA ILE A 202 6.26 10.54 -14.60
C ILE A 202 4.95 11.10 -15.15
N TYR A 203 5.04 11.73 -16.32
CA TYR A 203 3.91 12.36 -16.99
C TYR A 203 3.28 11.41 -18.00
N VAL A 204 1.97 11.21 -17.88
CA VAL A 204 1.21 10.22 -18.65
C VAL A 204 -0.10 10.80 -19.17
N ALA A 205 -0.68 10.13 -20.16
CA ALA A 205 -2.07 10.30 -20.58
C ALA A 205 -2.84 8.98 -20.43
N ALA A 206 -4.13 9.06 -20.13
CA ALA A 206 -5.00 7.89 -20.21
C ALA A 206 -5.16 7.43 -21.67
N GLU A 207 -5.12 6.11 -21.90
CA GLU A 207 -5.22 5.54 -23.25
C GLU A 207 -6.62 5.79 -23.85
N GLU A 208 -7.66 5.73 -23.02
CA GLU A 208 -9.06 5.98 -23.41
C GLU A 208 -9.37 7.47 -23.63
N ASN A 209 -8.67 8.36 -22.92
CA ASN A 209 -8.86 9.82 -23.03
C ASN A 209 -7.50 10.55 -22.94
N GLN A 210 -6.96 10.95 -24.08
CA GLN A 210 -5.65 11.61 -24.13
C GLN A 210 -5.66 13.04 -23.59
N GLU A 211 -6.83 13.63 -23.32
CA GLU A 211 -6.95 14.93 -22.65
C GLU A 211 -6.65 14.82 -21.14
N ASP A 212 -6.86 13.63 -20.59
CA ASP A 212 -6.63 13.32 -19.18
C ASP A 212 -5.16 13.01 -18.91
N LYS A 213 -4.39 14.08 -18.70
CA LYS A 213 -2.95 14.02 -18.43
C LYS A 213 -2.62 14.27 -16.96
N TYR A 214 -1.69 13.48 -16.44
CA TYR A 214 -1.34 13.48 -15.01
C TYR A 214 0.13 13.18 -14.76
N TRP A 215 0.61 13.62 -13.60
CA TRP A 215 1.87 13.21 -12.98
C TRP A 215 1.61 12.22 -11.86
N LEU A 216 2.28 11.08 -11.86
CA LEU A 216 2.17 10.07 -10.80
C LEU A 216 3.52 9.41 -10.51
N PRO A 217 3.67 8.63 -9.43
CA PRO A 217 4.94 7.98 -9.10
C PRO A 217 5.32 6.89 -10.10
N LYS A 218 6.59 6.86 -10.52
CA LYS A 218 7.15 5.80 -11.39
C LYS A 218 6.96 4.40 -10.81
N ALA A 219 7.01 4.27 -9.48
CA ALA A 219 6.83 3.02 -8.76
C ALA A 219 5.44 2.38 -8.98
N ARG A 220 4.45 3.17 -9.43
CA ARG A 220 3.07 2.72 -9.63
C ARG A 220 2.74 2.36 -11.07
N LEU A 221 3.70 2.50 -11.99
CA LEU A 221 3.54 2.13 -13.40
C LEU A 221 4.33 0.88 -13.75
N PHE A 222 3.66 -0.02 -14.45
CA PHE A 222 4.22 -1.28 -14.92
C PHE A 222 4.07 -1.36 -16.43
N ARG A 223 5.12 -1.78 -17.12
CA ARG A 223 5.05 -1.99 -18.58
C ARG A 223 4.05 -3.09 -18.90
N ARG A 224 3.28 -2.87 -19.97
CA ARG A 224 2.35 -3.86 -20.52
C ARG A 224 3.00 -4.61 -21.67
#